data_AF-A0A4Z1ER75-F1
#
_entry.id   AF-A0A4Z1ER75-F1
#
_cell.length_a   1.000
_cell.length_b   1.000
_cell.length_c   1.000
_cell.angle_alpha   90.00
_cell.angle_beta   90.00
_cell.angle_gamma   90.00
#
_symmetry.space_group_name_H-M   'P 1'
#
loop_
_entity.id
_entity.type
_entity.pdbx_description
1 polymer ?
#
loop_
_entity_poly.entity_id
_entity_poly.type
_entity_poly.pdbx_seq_one_letter_code
_entity_poly.pdbx_strand_id
1 'polypeptide(L)'
;MNATSSLNFPIPTTISPAFEKWSHETIRATAFFFIPTEIFYFSIYFLLKGQYGKYKKLSVLSLVTFWLSSWMNPISCGPVAALRNFAVAIATLRLLDIYARHRSLPQLRNDLPTWKHALLLLTEMRYESFTPNFVRVPRSQETFNEPLQFAIHGAIFCALQALPQDWALVLAFEVQLSIYIIWTAIQLLVRYKGSPALFGRLYAVESLGDFWSKTWHNVFSAPCASLAYDPIRQTLPKLGVSIPIARSMGILAAFFLMAAFHVYALAPMLTDKALFRIGTFFVLNGFATVGEAMVWGRKESWVKTGLAWVTEMSLAAWTADALGIPRGVHGIKWRDICEVKI
;
A
#
# COMPACT_ATOMS: atom_id res chain seq x y z
N MET A 1 9.86 -55.28 15.51
CA MET A 1 9.78 -54.12 16.41
C MET A 1 9.09 -53.01 15.65
N ASN A 2 7.79 -52.77 15.93
CA ASN A 2 6.99 -51.72 15.27
C ASN A 2 7.10 -50.43 16.08
N ALA A 3 7.77 -49.41 15.51
CA ALA A 3 7.81 -48.07 16.08
C ALA A 3 6.72 -47.21 15.44
N THR A 4 5.48 -47.32 15.94
CA THR A 4 4.44 -46.32 15.71
C THR A 4 4.58 -45.24 16.76
N SER A 5 5.41 -44.22 16.48
CA SER A 5 5.39 -42.95 17.20
C SER A 5 4.16 -42.18 16.74
N SER A 6 3.11 -42.18 17.56
CA SER A 6 2.01 -41.23 17.41
C SER A 6 2.51 -39.84 17.82
N LEU A 7 2.68 -38.97 16.83
CA LEU A 7 2.82 -37.52 17.04
C LEU A 7 1.50 -37.00 17.62
N ASN A 8 1.37 -37.07 18.95
CA ASN A 8 0.32 -36.36 19.67
C ASN A 8 0.64 -34.87 19.57
N PHE A 9 0.02 -34.18 18.63
CA PHE A 9 -0.14 -32.73 18.68
C PHE A 9 -1.32 -32.43 19.61
N PRO A 10 -1.11 -32.01 20.87
CA PRO A 10 -2.23 -31.60 21.72
C PRO A 10 -2.86 -30.36 21.08
N ILE A 11 -4.07 -30.52 20.54
CA ILE A 11 -4.89 -29.39 20.12
C ILE A 11 -5.27 -28.64 21.40
N PRO A 12 -4.85 -27.37 21.59
CA PRO A 12 -5.23 -26.62 22.76
C PRO A 12 -6.75 -26.46 22.80
N THR A 13 -7.40 -27.02 23.81
CA THR A 13 -8.87 -26.95 23.98
C THR A 13 -9.35 -25.64 24.62
N THR A 14 -8.42 -24.78 25.04
CA THR A 14 -8.73 -23.48 25.67
C THR A 14 -8.17 -22.33 24.85
N ILE A 15 -9.07 -21.47 24.38
CA ILE A 15 -8.73 -20.20 23.73
C ILE A 15 -8.13 -19.28 24.80
N SER A 16 -6.99 -18.65 24.50
CA SER A 16 -6.37 -17.68 25.42
C SER A 16 -7.31 -16.48 25.63
N PRO A 17 -7.48 -15.97 26.86
CA PRO A 17 -8.25 -14.74 27.12
C PRO A 17 -7.79 -13.54 26.29
N ALA A 18 -6.51 -13.47 25.95
CA ALA A 18 -5.98 -12.45 25.05
C ALA A 18 -6.55 -12.59 23.63
N PHE A 19 -6.68 -13.82 23.14
CA PHE A 19 -7.24 -14.12 21.83
C PHE A 19 -8.72 -13.76 21.75
N GLU A 20 -9.48 -14.13 22.76
CA GLU A 20 -10.90 -13.79 22.88
C GLU A 20 -11.10 -12.27 22.90
N LYS A 21 -10.32 -11.54 23.71
CA LYS A 21 -10.37 -10.08 23.79
C LYS A 21 -10.14 -9.39 22.44
N TRP A 22 -9.04 -9.70 21.75
CA TRP A 22 -8.76 -9.01 20.48
C TRP A 22 -9.73 -9.41 19.37
N SER A 23 -10.24 -10.66 19.38
CA SER A 23 -11.30 -11.10 18.46
C SER A 23 -12.55 -10.24 18.60
N HIS A 24 -13.05 -10.05 19.83
CA HIS A 24 -14.19 -9.18 20.11
C HIS A 24 -13.93 -7.71 19.71
N GLU A 25 -12.75 -7.17 20.04
CA GLU A 25 -12.35 -5.82 19.63
C GLU A 25 -12.34 -5.67 18.10
N THR A 26 -11.86 -6.68 17.38
CA THR A 26 -11.76 -6.70 15.91
C THR A 26 -13.13 -6.75 15.25
N ILE A 27 -14.02 -7.63 15.73
CA ILE A 27 -15.40 -7.72 15.23
C ILE A 27 -16.11 -6.38 15.42
N ARG A 28 -16.00 -5.79 16.62
CA ARG A 28 -16.59 -4.48 16.93
C ARG A 28 -16.01 -3.40 16.03
N ALA A 29 -14.68 -3.29 15.92
CA ALA A 29 -14.03 -2.29 15.07
C ALA A 29 -14.44 -2.43 13.60
N THR A 30 -14.53 -3.66 13.09
CA THR A 30 -14.97 -3.94 11.72
C THR A 30 -16.43 -3.53 11.50
N ALA A 31 -17.32 -3.85 12.44
CA ALA A 31 -18.73 -3.44 12.38
C ALA A 31 -18.86 -1.91 12.31
N PHE A 32 -18.13 -1.18 13.15
CA PHE A 32 -18.13 0.29 13.13
C PHE A 32 -17.48 0.88 11.88
N PHE A 33 -16.61 0.15 11.19
CA PHE A 33 -15.98 0.59 9.95
C PHE A 33 -16.93 0.51 8.73
N PHE A 34 -17.98 -0.32 8.78
CA PHE A 34 -19.00 -0.34 7.73
C PHE A 34 -19.80 0.96 7.65
N ILE A 35 -20.08 1.61 8.79
CA ILE A 35 -20.84 2.88 8.83
C ILE A 35 -20.18 3.97 7.95
N PRO A 36 -18.91 4.38 8.16
CA PRO A 36 -18.27 5.38 7.32
C PRO A 36 -18.11 4.92 5.87
N THR A 37 -17.98 3.61 5.63
CA THR A 37 -17.89 3.00 4.29
C THR A 37 -19.21 3.14 3.52
N GLU A 38 -20.36 2.91 4.16
CA GLU A 38 -21.67 3.12 3.57
C GLU A 38 -21.94 4.60 3.28
N ILE A 39 -21.59 5.48 4.22
CA ILE A 39 -21.68 6.93 4.01
C ILE A 39 -20.81 7.35 2.82
N PHE A 40 -19.62 6.77 2.68
CA PHE A 40 -18.74 7.03 1.53
C PHE A 40 -19.36 6.54 0.22
N TYR A 41 -19.88 5.31 0.22
CA TYR A 41 -20.59 4.74 -0.93
C TYR A 41 -21.72 5.65 -1.41
N PHE A 42 -22.58 6.10 -0.50
CA PHE A 42 -23.68 7.01 -0.84
C PHE A 42 -23.19 8.38 -1.29
N SER A 43 -22.08 8.88 -0.72
CA SER A 43 -21.43 10.09 -1.21
C SER A 43 -21.09 9.97 -2.70
N ILE A 44 -20.40 8.90 -3.11
CA ILE A 44 -20.07 8.63 -4.51
C ILE A 44 -21.34 8.46 -5.35
N TYR A 45 -22.35 7.73 -4.86
CA TYR A 45 -23.61 7.57 -5.56
C TYR A 45 -24.28 8.90 -5.90
N PHE A 46 -24.34 9.84 -4.94
CA PHE A 46 -24.90 11.17 -5.18
C PHE A 46 -24.03 12.04 -6.08
N LEU A 47 -22.71 11.87 -6.07
CA LEU A 47 -21.81 12.49 -7.06
C LEU A 47 -22.18 12.07 -8.47
N LEU A 48 -22.35 10.77 -8.71
CA LEU A 48 -22.71 10.22 -10.02
C LEU A 48 -24.12 10.63 -10.48
N LYS A 49 -25.02 10.98 -9.55
CA LYS A 49 -26.35 11.55 -9.84
C LYS A 49 -26.34 13.07 -10.05
N GLY A 50 -25.18 13.72 -10.00
CA GLY A 50 -25.05 15.18 -10.12
C GLY A 50 -25.55 15.96 -8.89
N GLN A 51 -25.83 15.28 -7.77
CA GLN A 51 -26.33 15.89 -6.53
C GLN A 51 -25.16 16.37 -5.64
N TYR A 52 -24.39 17.34 -6.15
CA TYR A 52 -23.14 17.80 -5.53
C TYR A 52 -23.28 18.28 -4.08
N GLY A 53 -24.41 18.88 -3.72
CA GLY A 53 -24.66 19.33 -2.35
C GLY A 53 -24.71 18.18 -1.34
N LYS A 54 -25.37 17.07 -1.69
CA LYS A 54 -25.41 15.85 -0.85
C LYS A 54 -24.06 15.16 -0.82
N TYR A 55 -23.43 15.03 -1.99
CA TYR A 55 -22.08 14.48 -2.12
C TYR A 55 -21.11 15.11 -1.13
N LYS A 56 -20.96 16.44 -1.15
CA LYS A 56 -20.02 17.17 -0.28
C LYS A 56 -20.29 16.94 1.20
N LYS A 57 -21.55 17.01 1.64
CA LYS A 57 -21.94 16.78 3.04
C LYS A 57 -21.58 15.37 3.48
N LEU A 58 -21.90 14.36 2.66
CA LEU A 58 -21.58 12.96 2.97
C LEU A 58 -20.08 12.67 2.89
N SER A 59 -19.31 13.31 2.01
CA SER A 59 -17.85 13.16 1.98
C SER A 59 -17.23 13.67 3.28
N VAL A 60 -17.64 14.84 3.76
CA VAL A 60 -17.15 15.38 5.04
C VAL A 60 -17.55 14.46 6.19
N LEU A 61 -18.81 14.02 6.23
CA LEU A 61 -19.29 13.11 7.27
C LEU A 61 -18.52 11.77 7.26
N SER A 62 -18.33 11.18 6.08
CA SER A 62 -17.56 9.93 5.91
C SER A 62 -16.12 10.10 6.38
N LEU A 63 -15.45 11.21 6.00
CA LEU A 63 -14.09 11.49 6.46
C LEU A 63 -14.03 11.58 7.98
N VAL A 64 -14.88 12.38 8.61
CA VAL A 64 -14.93 12.53 10.08
C VAL A 64 -15.17 11.18 10.75
N THR A 65 -16.13 10.40 10.24
CA THR A 65 -16.50 9.10 10.83
C THR A 65 -15.42 8.03 10.66
N PHE A 66 -14.64 8.03 9.56
CA PHE A 66 -13.47 7.16 9.43
C PHE A 66 -12.42 7.43 10.53
N TRP A 67 -12.11 8.70 10.79
CA TRP A 67 -11.13 9.06 11.82
C TRP A 67 -11.67 8.80 13.23
N LEU A 68 -12.94 9.11 13.50
CA LEU A 68 -13.58 8.81 14.79
C LEU A 68 -13.66 7.30 15.06
N SER A 69 -13.80 6.47 14.02
CA SER A 69 -13.89 5.00 14.17
C SER A 69 -12.68 4.41 14.91
N SER A 70 -11.49 4.97 14.65
CA SER A 70 -10.24 4.53 15.28
C SER A 70 -10.18 4.87 16.76
N TRP A 71 -10.79 5.99 17.15
CA TRP A 71 -10.80 6.47 18.53
C TRP A 71 -11.90 5.80 19.35
N MET A 72 -13.09 5.61 18.77
CA MET A 72 -14.22 4.97 19.44
C MET A 72 -14.03 3.47 19.66
N ASN A 73 -13.24 2.81 18.80
CA ASN A 73 -13.01 1.37 18.86
C ASN A 73 -11.51 1.08 18.88
N PRO A 74 -10.83 1.33 20.01
CA PRO A 74 -9.42 0.97 20.16
C PRO A 74 -9.26 -0.55 20.08
N ILE A 75 -8.17 -0.97 19.44
CA ILE A 75 -7.75 -2.37 19.31
C ILE A 75 -6.43 -2.49 20.06
N SER A 76 -6.36 -3.41 21.01
CA SER A 76 -5.20 -3.60 21.87
C SER A 76 -4.04 -4.29 21.13
N CYS A 77 -4.35 -5.11 20.11
CA CYS A 77 -3.36 -5.83 19.32
C CYS A 77 -2.72 -4.92 18.26
N GLY A 78 -1.41 -4.64 18.40
CA GLY A 78 -0.66 -3.73 17.52
C GLY A 78 -0.82 -4.01 16.02
N PRO A 79 -0.55 -5.24 15.53
CA PRO A 79 -0.72 -5.58 14.12
C PRO A 79 -2.14 -5.39 13.58
N VAL A 80 -3.16 -5.74 14.37
CA VAL A 80 -4.56 -5.57 13.97
C VAL A 80 -4.96 -4.09 13.98
N ALA A 81 -4.49 -3.32 14.96
CA ALA A 81 -4.64 -1.88 14.99
C ALA A 81 -3.97 -1.21 13.78
N ALA A 82 -2.81 -1.71 13.35
CA ALA A 82 -2.14 -1.25 12.13
C ALA A 82 -2.96 -1.55 10.87
N LEU A 83 -3.54 -2.74 10.74
CA LEU A 83 -4.46 -3.07 9.63
C LEU A 83 -5.66 -2.12 9.58
N ARG A 84 -6.26 -1.81 10.74
CA ARG A 84 -7.33 -0.81 10.84
C ARG A 84 -6.85 0.58 10.40
N ASN A 85 -5.67 1.02 10.85
CA ASN A 85 -5.11 2.30 10.45
C ASN A 85 -4.84 2.35 8.94
N PHE A 86 -4.35 1.25 8.32
CA PHE A 86 -4.26 1.14 6.87
C PHE A 86 -5.62 1.34 6.20
N ALA A 87 -6.67 0.67 6.68
CA ALA A 87 -8.01 0.81 6.13
C ALA A 87 -8.52 2.26 6.19
N VAL A 88 -8.36 2.94 7.33
CA VAL A 88 -8.71 4.36 7.52
C VAL A 88 -7.92 5.26 6.58
N ALA A 89 -6.61 5.04 6.46
CA ALA A 89 -5.74 5.85 5.63
C ALA A 89 -6.05 5.66 4.14
N ILE A 90 -6.27 4.42 3.69
CA ILE A 90 -6.67 4.10 2.31
C ILE A 90 -8.01 4.75 1.98
N ALA A 91 -9.01 4.61 2.86
CA ALA A 91 -10.32 5.24 2.68
C ALA A 91 -10.22 6.76 2.64
N THR A 92 -9.39 7.36 3.49
CA THR A 92 -9.12 8.81 3.48
C THR A 92 -8.50 9.26 2.17
N LEU A 93 -7.43 8.59 1.72
CA LEU A 93 -6.78 8.89 0.44
C LEU A 93 -7.79 8.76 -0.72
N ARG A 94 -8.61 7.72 -0.72
CA ARG A 94 -9.62 7.51 -1.77
C ARG A 94 -10.68 8.59 -1.79
N LEU A 95 -11.21 8.94 -0.62
CA LEU A 95 -12.22 9.98 -0.47
C LEU A 95 -11.70 11.33 -0.97
N LEU A 96 -10.48 11.69 -0.56
CA LEU A 96 -9.84 12.92 -1.00
C LEU A 96 -9.50 12.91 -2.48
N ASP A 97 -9.05 11.77 -3.03
CA ASP A 97 -8.76 11.62 -4.47
C ASP A 97 -10.02 11.82 -5.32
N ILE A 98 -11.13 11.17 -4.96
CA ILE A 98 -12.43 11.40 -5.61
C ILE A 98 -12.85 12.87 -5.46
N TYR A 99 -12.63 13.47 -4.29
CA TYR A 99 -12.94 14.88 -4.07
C TYR A 99 -12.10 15.83 -4.93
N ALA A 100 -10.81 15.57 -5.10
CA ALA A 100 -9.95 16.33 -6.00
C ALA A 100 -10.40 16.18 -7.46
N ARG A 101 -10.84 14.97 -7.86
CA ARG A 101 -11.22 14.62 -9.24
C ARG A 101 -12.71 14.72 -9.54
N HIS A 102 -13.56 15.22 -8.63
CA HIS A 102 -15.02 15.13 -8.74
C HIS A 102 -15.63 15.71 -10.04
N ARG A 103 -14.93 16.59 -10.74
CA ARG A 103 -15.36 17.17 -12.04
C ARG A 103 -14.79 16.46 -13.27
N SER A 104 -13.83 15.56 -13.08
CA SER A 104 -13.07 14.89 -14.14
C SER A 104 -12.85 13.42 -13.80
N LEU A 105 -13.88 12.78 -13.21
CA LEU A 105 -13.82 11.35 -12.95
C LEU A 105 -13.69 10.59 -14.28
N PRO A 106 -12.85 9.55 -14.33
CA PRO A 106 -12.72 8.70 -15.51
C PRO A 106 -14.07 8.08 -15.88
N GLN A 107 -14.39 8.15 -17.17
CA GLN A 107 -15.63 7.57 -17.70
C GLN A 107 -15.47 6.05 -17.85
N LEU A 108 -16.42 5.30 -17.32
CA LEU A 108 -16.54 3.86 -17.56
C LEU A 108 -17.04 3.59 -18.99
N ARG A 109 -16.57 2.49 -19.58
CA ARG A 109 -16.96 2.04 -20.92
C ARG A 109 -18.46 1.78 -21.09
N ASN A 110 -19.13 1.34 -20.02
CA ASN A 110 -20.51 0.89 -20.06
C ASN A 110 -21.38 1.79 -19.18
N ASP A 111 -22.63 2.01 -19.57
CA ASP A 111 -23.70 2.58 -18.74
C ASP A 111 -24.07 1.60 -17.62
N LEU A 112 -23.13 1.40 -16.70
CA LEU A 112 -23.35 0.65 -15.48
C LEU A 112 -24.41 1.37 -14.65
N PRO A 113 -25.33 0.63 -14.02
CA PRO A 113 -26.20 1.20 -13.01
C PRO A 113 -25.39 2.02 -12.01
N THR A 114 -25.88 3.21 -11.65
CA THR A 114 -25.16 4.18 -10.79
C THR A 114 -24.61 3.52 -9.52
N TRP A 115 -25.36 2.59 -8.93
CA TRP A 115 -24.94 1.85 -7.74
C TRP A 115 -23.70 0.96 -7.97
N LYS A 116 -23.59 0.29 -9.12
CA LYS A 116 -22.40 -0.51 -9.49
C LYS A 116 -21.20 0.39 -9.73
N HIS A 117 -21.41 1.53 -10.40
CA HIS A 117 -20.35 2.51 -10.62
C HIS A 117 -19.86 3.09 -9.28
N ALA A 118 -20.77 3.44 -8.37
CA ALA A 118 -20.40 3.91 -7.04
C ALA A 118 -19.57 2.87 -6.27
N LEU A 119 -19.97 1.60 -6.33
CA LEU A 119 -19.23 0.50 -5.70
C LEU A 119 -17.84 0.33 -6.33
N LEU A 120 -17.73 0.35 -7.65
CA LEU A 120 -16.45 0.27 -8.36
C LEU A 120 -15.51 1.41 -7.98
N LEU A 121 -16.00 2.65 -7.92
CA LEU A 121 -15.22 3.80 -7.48
C LEU A 121 -14.82 3.72 -6.01
N LEU A 122 -15.62 3.08 -5.16
CA LEU A 122 -15.30 2.88 -3.75
C LEU A 122 -14.14 1.90 -3.56
N THR A 123 -14.15 0.78 -4.29
CA THR A 123 -13.28 -0.38 -4.03
C THR A 123 -12.04 -0.46 -4.93
N GLU A 124 -12.05 0.18 -6.10
CA GLU A 124 -10.91 0.17 -7.03
C GLU A 124 -10.22 1.54 -7.05
N MET A 125 -9.04 1.59 -6.43
CA MET A 125 -8.21 2.80 -6.38
C MET A 125 -7.63 3.17 -7.73
N ARG A 126 -7.42 2.20 -8.62
CA ARG A 126 -6.79 2.39 -9.93
C ARG A 126 -7.84 2.73 -10.97
N TYR A 127 -7.81 3.97 -11.40
CA TYR A 127 -8.71 4.44 -12.43
C TYR A 127 -8.49 3.77 -13.79
N GLU A 128 -7.29 3.24 -14.01
CA GLU A 128 -6.89 2.46 -15.18
C GLU A 128 -7.74 1.19 -15.34
N SER A 129 -8.29 0.65 -14.25
CA SER A 129 -9.26 -0.45 -14.28
C SER A 129 -10.60 -0.04 -14.93
N PHE A 130 -10.86 1.25 -15.13
CA PHE A 130 -12.10 1.77 -15.72
C PHE A 130 -11.97 2.14 -17.20
N THR A 131 -10.75 2.28 -17.73
CA THR A 131 -10.52 2.74 -19.11
C THR A 131 -10.53 1.60 -20.13
N PRO A 132 -11.22 1.74 -21.28
CA PRO A 132 -11.37 0.69 -22.30
C PRO A 132 -10.13 0.46 -23.16
N ASN A 133 -9.13 1.34 -23.10
CA ASN A 133 -7.82 1.07 -23.65
C ASN A 133 -6.98 0.53 -22.50
N PHE A 134 -6.51 -0.71 -22.64
CA PHE A 134 -5.33 -1.16 -21.93
C PHE A 134 -4.35 -0.01 -21.98
N VAL A 135 -4.04 0.64 -20.84
CA VAL A 135 -2.79 1.38 -20.75
C VAL A 135 -1.79 0.39 -21.28
N ARG A 136 -1.21 0.69 -22.46
CA ARG A 136 -0.42 -0.27 -23.22
C ARG A 136 0.59 -0.79 -22.22
N VAL A 137 0.35 -2.03 -21.78
CA VAL A 137 1.17 -2.65 -20.77
C VAL A 137 2.58 -2.53 -21.35
N PRO A 138 3.54 -1.90 -20.65
CA PRO A 138 4.87 -1.72 -21.22
C PRO A 138 5.30 -3.04 -21.87
N ARG A 139 5.99 -3.04 -23.03
CA ARG A 139 6.35 -4.31 -23.70
C ARG A 139 6.98 -5.32 -22.74
N SER A 140 7.71 -4.83 -21.75
CA SER A 140 8.27 -5.58 -20.63
C SER A 140 7.26 -6.18 -19.65
N GLN A 141 5.95 -6.08 -19.87
CA GLN A 141 4.89 -6.63 -19.03
C GLN A 141 3.81 -7.36 -19.86
N GLU A 142 3.87 -7.35 -21.20
CA GLU A 142 2.91 -8.07 -22.08
C GLU A 142 2.91 -9.59 -21.84
N THR A 143 4.05 -10.16 -21.42
CA THR A 143 4.17 -11.59 -21.05
C THR A 143 4.13 -11.84 -19.52
N PHE A 144 3.65 -10.87 -18.73
CA PHE A 144 3.61 -11.00 -17.27
C PHE A 144 2.51 -11.95 -16.81
N ASN A 145 2.89 -13.13 -16.31
CA ASN A 145 1.98 -14.09 -15.69
C ASN A 145 2.00 -13.91 -14.17
N GLU A 146 1.03 -13.14 -13.66
CA GLU A 146 0.96 -12.75 -12.24
C GLU A 146 0.84 -13.96 -11.28
N PRO A 147 -0.01 -14.99 -11.50
CA PRO A 147 -0.03 -16.19 -10.66
C PRO A 147 1.30 -16.96 -10.63
N LEU A 148 1.99 -17.08 -11.78
CA LEU A 148 3.30 -17.71 -11.82
C LEU A 148 4.32 -16.90 -11.03
N GLN A 149 4.31 -15.57 -11.19
CA GLN A 149 5.18 -14.68 -10.43
C GLN A 149 4.89 -14.74 -8.93
N PHE A 150 3.61 -14.85 -8.53
CA PHE A 150 3.24 -15.10 -7.14
C PHE A 150 3.89 -16.38 -6.59
N ALA A 151 3.82 -17.49 -7.32
CA ALA A 151 4.45 -18.75 -6.92
C ALA A 151 5.99 -18.64 -6.83
N ILE A 152 6.63 -17.98 -7.80
CA ILE A 152 8.09 -17.77 -7.81
C ILE A 152 8.53 -16.92 -6.61
N HIS A 153 7.90 -15.77 -6.37
CA HIS A 153 8.26 -14.91 -5.23
C HIS A 153 7.96 -15.59 -3.89
N GLY A 154 6.90 -16.39 -3.80
CA GLY A 154 6.63 -17.25 -2.64
C GLY A 154 7.74 -18.29 -2.40
N ALA A 155 8.21 -18.95 -3.44
CA ALA A 155 9.32 -19.90 -3.35
C ALA A 155 10.64 -19.22 -2.91
N ILE A 156 10.92 -18.03 -3.45
CA ILE A 156 12.09 -17.23 -3.04
C ILE A 156 11.96 -16.83 -1.57
N PHE A 157 10.79 -16.35 -1.14
CA PHE A 157 10.54 -16.00 0.26
C PHE A 157 10.81 -17.19 1.20
N CYS A 158 10.29 -18.38 0.85
CA CYS A 158 10.56 -19.60 1.61
C CYS A 158 12.04 -19.99 1.63
N ALA A 159 12.77 -19.79 0.53
CA ALA A 159 14.20 -20.07 0.47
C ALA A 159 15.01 -19.08 1.35
N LEU A 160 14.61 -17.81 1.40
CA LEU A 160 15.25 -16.80 2.26
C LEU A 160 15.10 -17.12 3.75
N GLN A 161 14.01 -17.80 4.16
CA GLN A 161 13.85 -18.25 5.55
C GLN A 161 14.97 -19.20 6.01
N ALA A 162 15.72 -19.83 5.10
CA ALA A 162 16.87 -20.68 5.42
C ALA A 162 18.19 -19.90 5.62
N LEU A 163 18.22 -18.61 5.29
CA LEU A 163 19.40 -17.75 5.44
C LEU A 163 19.44 -17.08 6.83
N PRO A 164 20.62 -16.57 7.25
CA PRO A 164 20.75 -15.85 8.52
C PRO A 164 19.83 -14.64 8.60
N GLN A 165 18.91 -14.66 9.56
CA GLN A 165 17.83 -13.67 9.72
C GLN A 165 18.29 -12.38 10.41
N ASP A 166 19.52 -12.37 10.94
CA ASP A 166 20.22 -11.20 11.45
C ASP A 166 20.83 -10.33 10.33
N TRP A 167 20.86 -10.82 9.09
CA TRP A 167 21.34 -10.05 7.95
C TRP A 167 20.27 -9.07 7.47
N ALA A 168 20.52 -7.78 7.67
CA ALA A 168 19.59 -6.71 7.30
C ALA A 168 19.11 -6.75 5.83
N LEU A 169 19.97 -7.20 4.91
CA LEU A 169 19.60 -7.36 3.50
C LEU A 169 18.61 -8.52 3.27
N VAL A 170 18.82 -9.66 3.95
CA VAL A 170 17.88 -10.79 3.90
C VAL A 170 16.52 -10.34 4.42
N LEU A 171 16.50 -9.67 5.57
CA LEU A 171 15.28 -9.14 6.17
C LEU A 171 14.57 -8.12 5.25
N ALA A 172 15.33 -7.25 4.57
CA ALA A 172 14.75 -6.31 3.61
C ALA A 172 14.06 -7.01 2.44
N PHE A 173 14.71 -8.02 1.85
CA PHE A 173 14.08 -8.82 0.79
C PHE A 173 12.83 -9.54 1.30
N GLU A 174 12.88 -10.13 2.49
CA GLU A 174 11.72 -10.80 3.09
C GLU A 174 10.56 -9.85 3.33
N VAL A 175 10.81 -8.64 3.85
CA VAL A 175 9.78 -7.62 4.04
C VAL A 175 9.17 -7.20 2.70
N GLN A 176 9.98 -6.94 1.68
CA GLN A 176 9.49 -6.57 0.35
C GLN A 176 8.66 -7.70 -0.29
N LEU A 177 9.15 -8.94 -0.23
CA LEU A 177 8.43 -10.10 -0.76
C LEU A 177 7.15 -10.36 0.03
N SER A 178 7.14 -10.16 1.35
CA SER A 178 5.93 -10.29 2.17
C SER A 178 4.87 -9.29 1.72
N ILE A 179 5.24 -8.03 1.48
CA ILE A 179 4.34 -7.00 0.94
C ILE A 179 3.80 -7.45 -0.42
N TYR A 180 4.66 -7.87 -1.34
CA TYR A 180 4.25 -8.38 -2.65
C TYR A 180 3.25 -9.54 -2.52
N ILE A 181 3.58 -10.57 -1.73
CA ILE A 181 2.77 -11.78 -1.56
C ILE A 181 1.41 -11.43 -0.98
N ILE A 182 1.35 -10.64 0.10
CA ILE A 182 0.08 -10.27 0.75
C ILE A 182 -0.82 -9.51 -0.23
N TRP A 183 -0.30 -8.48 -0.89
CA TRP A 183 -1.09 -7.63 -1.78
C TRP A 183 -1.49 -8.35 -3.07
N THR A 184 -0.61 -9.14 -3.67
CA THR A 184 -0.93 -9.96 -4.84
C THR A 184 -1.93 -11.06 -4.50
N ALA A 185 -1.83 -11.70 -3.33
CA ALA A 185 -2.81 -12.69 -2.90
C ALA A 185 -4.21 -12.07 -2.77
N ILE A 186 -4.33 -10.92 -2.07
CA ILE A 186 -5.60 -10.19 -1.97
C ILE A 186 -6.12 -9.85 -3.36
N GLN A 187 -5.27 -9.28 -4.22
CA GLN A 187 -5.66 -8.89 -5.56
C GLN A 187 -6.16 -10.06 -6.40
N LEU A 188 -5.48 -11.22 -6.39
CA LEU A 188 -5.90 -12.38 -7.15
C LEU A 188 -7.28 -12.89 -6.71
N LEU A 189 -7.63 -12.70 -5.44
CA LEU A 189 -8.93 -13.07 -4.89
C LEU A 189 -10.04 -12.05 -5.20
N VAL A 190 -9.74 -10.75 -5.14
CA VAL A 190 -10.78 -9.70 -5.13
C VAL A 190 -10.80 -8.78 -6.36
N ARG A 191 -9.85 -8.90 -7.30
CA ARG A 191 -9.76 -7.97 -8.44
C ARG A 191 -10.97 -8.04 -9.36
N TYR A 192 -11.30 -6.88 -9.93
CA TYR A 192 -12.22 -6.82 -11.06
C TYR A 192 -11.55 -7.38 -12.32
N LYS A 193 -12.34 -8.10 -13.14
CA LYS A 193 -11.88 -8.65 -14.41
C LYS A 193 -11.33 -7.52 -15.31
N GLY A 194 -10.07 -7.67 -15.73
CA GLY A 194 -9.38 -6.69 -16.57
C GLY A 194 -8.57 -5.63 -15.82
N SER A 195 -8.59 -5.64 -14.48
CA SER A 195 -7.72 -4.76 -13.68
C SER A 195 -6.25 -5.17 -13.87
N PRO A 196 -5.31 -4.20 -14.04
CA PRO A 196 -3.89 -4.50 -14.20
C PRO A 196 -3.29 -5.13 -12.93
N ALA A 197 -2.06 -5.65 -13.01
CA ALA A 197 -1.31 -6.11 -11.85
C ALA A 197 -0.99 -4.95 -10.88
N LEU A 198 -0.92 -5.20 -9.56
CA LEU A 198 -0.46 -4.20 -8.59
C LEU A 198 1.05 -3.96 -8.65
N PHE A 199 1.78 -4.99 -9.03
CA PHE A 199 3.23 -4.98 -9.16
C PHE A 199 3.62 -5.31 -10.60
N GLY A 200 4.69 -4.67 -11.06
CA GLY A 200 5.36 -5.02 -12.29
C GLY A 200 6.35 -6.17 -12.11
N ARG A 201 7.23 -6.36 -13.11
CA ARG A 201 8.35 -7.30 -13.00
C ARG A 201 9.41 -6.71 -12.06
N LEU A 202 9.46 -7.22 -10.82
CA LEU A 202 10.39 -6.72 -9.80
C LEU A 202 11.86 -6.78 -10.26
N TYR A 203 12.24 -7.80 -11.02
CA TYR A 203 13.61 -7.97 -11.54
C TYR A 203 13.95 -7.10 -12.75
N ALA A 204 12.96 -6.45 -13.38
CA ALA A 204 13.15 -5.65 -14.60
C ALA A 204 13.14 -4.14 -14.32
N VAL A 205 13.50 -3.76 -13.10
CA VAL A 205 13.60 -2.36 -12.68
C VAL A 205 14.89 -1.77 -13.25
N GLU A 206 14.73 -0.74 -14.08
CA GLU A 206 15.84 -0.05 -14.76
C GLU A 206 16.23 1.27 -14.09
N SER A 207 15.36 1.82 -13.23
CA SER A 207 15.56 3.09 -12.55
C SER A 207 14.71 3.22 -11.29
N LEU A 208 15.08 4.14 -10.38
CA LEU A 208 14.28 4.47 -9.19
C LEU A 208 12.92 5.04 -9.58
N GLY A 209 12.88 5.88 -10.62
CA GLY A 209 11.63 6.39 -11.16
C GLY A 209 10.70 5.28 -11.63
N ASP A 210 11.21 4.28 -12.35
CA ASP A 210 10.42 3.14 -12.82
C ASP A 210 9.97 2.23 -11.66
N PHE A 211 10.84 2.02 -10.67
CA PHE A 211 10.50 1.27 -9.46
C PHE A 211 9.24 1.85 -8.80
N TRP A 212 9.28 3.13 -8.44
CA TRP A 212 8.21 3.77 -7.66
C TRP A 212 6.96 4.16 -8.46
N SER A 213 7.04 4.25 -9.80
CA SER A 213 5.91 4.68 -10.63
C SER A 213 5.26 3.60 -11.49
N LYS A 214 5.95 2.49 -11.74
CA LYS A 214 5.48 1.43 -12.64
C LYS A 214 5.55 0.03 -12.05
N THR A 215 6.49 -0.24 -11.15
CA THR A 215 6.77 -1.60 -10.71
C THR A 215 6.28 -1.88 -9.29
N TRP A 216 6.42 -0.93 -8.37
CA TRP A 216 6.13 -1.15 -6.96
C TRP A 216 4.77 -0.57 -6.56
N HIS A 217 3.85 -1.47 -6.17
CA HIS A 217 2.64 -1.15 -5.42
C HIS A 217 1.81 0.02 -5.99
N ASN A 218 1.43 -0.08 -7.27
CA ASN A 218 0.77 1.00 -8.04
C ASN A 218 -0.67 1.34 -7.59
N VAL A 219 -1.18 0.75 -6.51
CA VAL A 219 -2.54 1.04 -6.00
C VAL A 219 -2.69 2.51 -5.57
N PHE A 220 -1.59 3.15 -5.15
CA PHE A 220 -1.57 4.51 -4.64
C PHE A 220 -1.19 5.57 -5.68
N SER A 221 -0.92 5.19 -6.93
CA SER A 221 -0.46 6.12 -7.96
C SER A 221 -1.47 7.24 -8.23
N ALA A 222 -2.77 6.92 -8.29
CA ALA A 222 -3.82 7.90 -8.53
C ALA A 222 -3.99 8.92 -7.39
N PRO A 223 -4.08 8.51 -6.10
CA PRO A 223 -4.05 9.43 -4.96
C PRO A 223 -2.78 10.26 -4.86
N CYS A 224 -1.59 9.67 -5.07
CA CYS A 224 -0.34 10.41 -5.07
C CYS A 224 -0.32 11.50 -6.15
N ALA A 225 -0.87 11.20 -7.33
CA ALA A 225 -1.00 12.15 -8.41
C ALA A 225 -1.94 13.32 -8.04
N SER A 226 -3.18 13.03 -7.61
CA SER A 226 -4.19 14.05 -7.38
C SER A 226 -3.98 14.87 -6.11
N LEU A 227 -3.44 14.27 -5.06
CA LEU A 227 -3.35 14.91 -3.74
C LEU A 227 -2.03 15.61 -3.50
N ALA A 228 -0.95 15.19 -4.16
CA ALA A 228 0.37 15.73 -3.93
C ALA A 228 1.03 16.25 -5.21
N TYR A 229 1.22 15.39 -6.22
CA TYR A 229 2.03 15.74 -7.38
C TYR A 229 1.40 16.83 -8.26
N ASP A 230 0.16 16.63 -8.72
CA ASP A 230 -0.51 17.54 -9.65
C ASP A 230 -0.78 18.93 -9.05
N PRO A 231 -1.29 19.06 -7.80
CA PRO A 231 -1.47 20.37 -7.19
C PRO A 231 -0.19 21.20 -7.17
N ILE A 232 0.93 20.59 -6.78
CA ILE A 232 2.24 21.25 -6.71
C ILE A 232 2.76 21.60 -8.11
N ARG A 233 2.75 20.62 -9.02
CA ARG A 233 3.21 20.80 -10.41
C ARG A 233 2.43 21.89 -11.15
N GLN A 234 1.13 22.03 -10.90
CA GLN A 234 0.27 22.97 -11.61
C GLN A 234 0.24 24.36 -10.96
N THR A 235 0.43 24.46 -9.65
CA THR A 235 0.30 25.73 -8.92
C THR A 235 1.61 26.49 -8.89
N LEU A 236 2.73 25.83 -8.64
CA LEU A 236 4.03 26.51 -8.51
C LEU A 236 4.48 27.28 -9.76
N PRO A 237 4.27 26.78 -11.00
CA PRO A 237 4.60 27.57 -12.18
C PRO A 237 3.79 28.85 -12.31
N LYS A 238 2.56 28.87 -11.79
CA LYS A 238 1.73 30.09 -11.73
C LYS A 238 2.27 31.11 -10.73
N LEU A 239 3.12 30.67 -9.81
CA LEU A 239 3.83 31.50 -8.82
C LEU A 239 5.27 31.84 -9.27
N GLY A 240 5.65 31.55 -10.52
CA GLY A 240 6.96 31.89 -11.09
C GLY A 240 8.06 30.84 -10.87
N VAL A 241 7.76 29.68 -10.29
CA VAL A 241 8.73 28.58 -10.16
C VAL A 241 8.91 27.86 -11.51
N SER A 242 10.15 27.52 -11.87
CA SER A 242 10.40 26.82 -13.13
C SER A 242 9.73 25.42 -13.15
N ILE A 243 9.26 25.01 -14.34
CA ILE A 243 8.56 23.72 -14.51
C ILE A 243 9.39 22.51 -14.02
N PRO A 244 10.71 22.42 -14.26
CA PRO A 244 11.52 21.33 -13.73
C PRO A 244 11.51 21.27 -12.20
N ILE A 245 11.66 22.42 -11.54
CA ILE A 245 11.64 22.50 -10.07
C ILE A 245 10.25 22.12 -9.54
N ALA A 246 9.18 22.64 -10.15
CA ALA A 246 7.81 22.29 -9.76
C ALA A 246 7.51 20.79 -9.90
N ARG A 247 8.05 20.13 -10.95
CA ARG A 247 7.94 18.67 -11.13
C ARG A 247 8.69 17.90 -10.04
N SER A 248 9.92 18.30 -9.73
CA SER A 248 10.71 17.68 -8.65
C SER A 248 10.03 17.83 -7.30
N MET A 249 9.50 19.02 -7.00
CA MET A 249 8.74 19.27 -5.77
C MET A 249 7.46 18.43 -5.72
N GLY A 250 6.77 18.23 -6.85
CA GLY A 250 5.63 17.32 -6.92
C GLY A 250 6.00 15.87 -6.58
N ILE A 251 7.15 15.38 -7.08
CA ILE A 251 7.66 14.04 -6.75
C ILE A 251 7.92 13.95 -5.23
N LEU A 252 8.67 14.90 -4.67
CA LEU A 252 8.96 14.93 -3.24
C LEU A 252 7.69 14.99 -2.39
N ALA A 253 6.69 15.76 -2.81
CA ALA A 253 5.40 15.83 -2.12
C ALA A 253 4.67 14.47 -2.11
N ALA A 254 4.72 13.72 -3.21
CA ALA A 254 4.14 12.37 -3.26
C ALA A 254 4.86 11.39 -2.33
N PHE A 255 6.19 11.42 -2.28
CA PHE A 255 6.96 10.61 -1.33
C PHE A 255 6.70 11.00 0.12
N PHE A 256 6.56 12.30 0.41
CA PHE A 256 6.21 12.77 1.75
C PHE A 256 4.81 12.33 2.18
N LEU A 257 3.83 12.38 1.27
CA LEU A 257 2.49 11.84 1.53
C LEU A 257 2.54 10.34 1.86
N MET A 258 3.34 9.56 1.11
CA MET A 258 3.52 8.13 1.38
C MET A 258 4.30 7.87 2.67
N ALA A 259 5.27 8.71 3.03
CA ALA A 259 5.95 8.66 4.32
C ALA A 259 4.94 8.81 5.47
N ALA A 260 4.10 9.86 5.42
CA ALA A 260 3.10 10.13 6.44
C ALA A 260 2.06 9.00 6.54
N PHE A 261 1.63 8.46 5.39
CA PHE A 261 0.72 7.32 5.30
C PHE A 261 1.28 6.09 6.03
N HIS A 262 2.52 5.68 5.72
CA HIS A 262 3.11 4.48 6.30
C HIS A 262 3.42 4.66 7.80
N VAL A 263 3.89 5.84 8.21
CA VAL A 263 4.14 6.14 9.63
C VAL A 263 2.84 6.06 10.43
N TYR A 264 1.76 6.68 9.96
CA TYR A 264 0.45 6.59 10.62
C TYR A 264 -0.07 5.15 10.68
N ALA A 265 -0.01 4.44 9.56
CA ALA A 265 -0.55 3.09 9.45
C ALA A 265 0.17 2.10 10.38
N LEU A 266 1.49 2.21 10.49
CA LEU A 266 2.32 1.27 11.24
C LEU A 266 2.57 1.67 12.69
N ALA A 267 2.20 2.89 13.10
CA ALA A 267 2.43 3.39 14.46
C ALA A 267 1.98 2.46 15.61
N PRO A 268 0.84 1.75 15.51
CA PRO A 268 0.41 0.84 16.58
C PRO A 268 1.30 -0.39 16.77
N MET A 269 2.06 -0.76 15.73
CA MET A 269 2.87 -1.99 15.71
C MET A 269 4.35 -1.71 15.92
N LEU A 270 4.84 -0.54 15.49
CA LEU A 270 6.27 -0.26 15.42
C LEU A 270 6.80 0.67 16.51
N THR A 271 8.09 0.56 16.81
CA THR A 271 8.82 1.52 17.65
C THR A 271 9.03 2.88 16.96
N ASP A 272 9.23 3.95 17.74
CA ASP A 272 9.49 5.30 17.19
C ASP A 272 10.73 5.33 16.29
N LYS A 273 11.76 4.54 16.64
CA LYS A 273 12.97 4.38 15.82
C LYS A 273 12.64 3.77 14.46
N ALA A 274 11.84 2.70 14.42
CA ALA A 274 11.41 2.06 13.18
C ALA A 274 10.54 3.00 12.33
N LEU A 275 9.58 3.69 12.95
CA LEU A 275 8.72 4.67 12.27
C LEU A 275 9.53 5.82 11.67
N PHE A 276 10.52 6.34 12.40
CA PHE A 276 11.43 7.35 11.89
C PHE A 276 12.22 6.86 10.67
N ARG A 277 12.75 5.63 10.71
CA ARG A 277 13.47 5.05 9.55
C ARG A 277 12.54 4.86 8.36
N ILE A 278 11.31 4.40 8.56
CA ILE A 278 10.31 4.25 7.49
C ILE A 278 9.96 5.60 6.87
N GLY A 279 9.70 6.63 7.68
CA GLY A 279 9.44 7.98 7.16
C GLY A 279 10.63 8.51 6.35
N THR A 280 11.84 8.33 6.88
CA THR A 280 13.09 8.74 6.22
C THR A 280 13.35 7.95 4.94
N PHE A 281 13.03 6.66 4.91
CA PHE A 281 13.16 5.79 3.73
C PHE A 281 12.42 6.38 2.53
N PHE A 282 11.16 6.77 2.70
CA PHE A 282 10.38 7.39 1.61
C PHE A 282 10.97 8.75 1.20
N VAL A 283 11.37 9.58 2.16
CA VAL A 283 11.96 10.90 1.86
C VAL A 283 13.26 10.77 1.07
N LEU A 284 14.17 9.89 1.50
CA LEU A 284 15.45 9.63 0.82
C LEU A 284 15.22 9.05 -0.57
N ASN A 285 14.27 8.13 -0.74
CA ASN A 285 13.89 7.61 -2.05
C ASN A 285 13.34 8.70 -2.98
N GLY A 286 12.59 9.67 -2.44
CA GLY A 286 12.13 10.83 -3.19
C GLY A 286 13.28 11.70 -3.70
N PHE A 287 14.25 12.02 -2.84
CA PHE A 287 15.44 12.77 -3.24
C PHE A 287 16.31 11.99 -4.24
N ALA A 288 16.49 10.69 -4.02
CA ALA A 288 17.25 9.84 -4.94
C ALA A 288 16.59 9.75 -6.32
N THR A 289 15.25 9.63 -6.37
CA THR A 289 14.49 9.63 -7.63
C THR A 289 14.61 10.96 -8.38
N VAL A 290 14.54 12.10 -7.68
CA VAL A 290 14.76 13.41 -8.27
C VAL A 290 16.20 13.57 -8.76
N GLY A 291 17.19 13.19 -7.95
CA GLY A 291 18.60 13.25 -8.30
C GLY A 291 18.93 12.40 -9.53
N GLU A 292 18.40 11.18 -9.60
CA GLU A 292 18.51 10.30 -10.76
C GLU A 292 17.94 10.98 -12.02
N ALA A 293 16.75 11.56 -11.93
CA ALA A 293 16.11 12.28 -13.03
C ALA A 293 16.91 13.53 -13.46
N MET A 294 17.61 14.20 -12.55
CA MET A 294 18.45 15.36 -12.86
C MET A 294 19.76 14.96 -13.56
N VAL A 295 20.38 13.85 -13.16
CA VAL A 295 21.68 13.42 -13.71
C VAL A 295 21.50 12.66 -15.03
N TRP A 296 20.58 11.68 -15.08
CA TRP A 296 20.39 10.83 -16.26
C TRP A 296 19.19 11.22 -17.11
N GLY A 297 18.18 11.88 -16.53
CA GLY A 297 16.92 12.14 -17.21
C GLY A 297 16.27 10.86 -17.74
N ARG A 298 15.92 10.87 -19.03
CA ARG A 298 15.31 9.72 -19.73
C ARG A 298 16.33 8.77 -20.37
N LYS A 299 17.63 8.99 -20.19
CA LYS A 299 18.65 8.14 -20.79
C LYS A 299 18.69 6.79 -20.07
N GLU A 300 18.74 5.72 -20.86
CA GLU A 300 18.99 4.36 -20.37
C GLU A 300 20.48 4.19 -20.09
N SER A 301 20.81 3.52 -18.99
CA SER A 301 22.19 3.25 -18.60
C SER A 301 22.23 2.11 -17.58
N TRP A 302 23.07 1.11 -17.81
CA TRP A 302 23.28 0.03 -16.85
C TRP A 302 23.82 0.54 -15.50
N VAL A 303 24.59 1.64 -15.51
CA VAL A 303 25.09 2.29 -14.28
C VAL A 303 23.92 2.86 -13.48
N LYS A 304 22.99 3.54 -14.14
CA LYS A 304 21.77 4.06 -13.53
C LYS A 304 20.97 2.93 -12.89
N THR A 305 20.79 1.83 -13.60
CA THR A 305 20.10 0.64 -13.09
C THR A 305 20.81 0.05 -11.87
N GLY A 306 22.13 -0.15 -11.94
CA GLY A 306 22.91 -0.65 -10.82
C GLY A 306 22.80 0.25 -9.58
N LEU A 307 22.90 1.57 -9.76
CA LEU A 307 22.74 2.54 -8.68
C LEU A 307 21.33 2.54 -8.08
N ALA A 308 20.29 2.37 -8.90
CA ALA A 308 18.91 2.27 -8.41
C ALA A 308 18.75 1.05 -7.49
N TRP A 309 19.24 -0.12 -7.92
CA TRP A 309 19.20 -1.34 -7.10
C TRP A 309 20.01 -1.20 -5.81
N VAL A 310 21.24 -0.68 -5.88
CA VAL A 310 22.07 -0.47 -4.69
C VAL A 310 21.40 0.50 -3.72
N THR A 311 20.84 1.60 -4.23
CA THR A 311 20.16 2.61 -3.41
C THR A 311 18.95 2.02 -2.70
N GLU A 312 18.05 1.38 -3.45
CA GLU A 312 16.82 0.82 -2.89
C GLU A 312 17.12 -0.29 -1.88
N MET A 313 18.03 -1.21 -2.21
CA MET A 313 18.41 -2.30 -1.30
C MET A 313 19.11 -1.80 -0.04
N SER A 314 19.98 -0.78 -0.16
CA SER A 314 20.67 -0.22 1.00
C SER A 314 19.70 0.51 1.94
N LEU A 315 18.78 1.31 1.39
CA LEU A 315 17.75 2.00 2.16
C LEU A 315 16.77 1.02 2.80
N ALA A 316 16.37 -0.03 2.06
CA ALA A 316 15.50 -1.07 2.59
C ALA A 316 16.17 -1.87 3.72
N ALA A 317 17.44 -2.28 3.54
CA ALA A 317 18.22 -2.95 4.59
C ALA A 317 18.38 -2.09 5.84
N TRP A 318 18.73 -0.81 5.68
CA TRP A 318 18.82 0.13 6.79
C TRP A 318 17.48 0.30 7.52
N THR A 319 16.37 0.29 6.79
CA THR A 319 15.02 0.38 7.39
C THR A 319 14.65 -0.91 8.11
N ALA A 320 14.89 -2.06 7.48
CA ALA A 320 14.59 -3.38 8.01
C ALA A 320 15.34 -3.66 9.33
N ASP A 321 16.59 -3.23 9.44
CA ASP A 321 17.39 -3.34 10.68
C ASP A 321 16.72 -2.66 11.90
N ALA A 322 15.92 -1.61 11.70
CA ALA A 322 15.20 -0.97 12.81
C ALA A 322 13.92 -1.69 13.21
N LEU A 323 13.42 -2.64 12.40
CA LEU A 323 12.23 -3.41 12.73
C LEU A 323 12.49 -4.39 13.89
N GLY A 324 13.73 -4.74 14.22
CA GLY A 324 13.96 -5.61 15.38
C GLY A 324 13.27 -6.98 15.25
N ILE A 325 13.30 -7.59 14.06
CA ILE A 325 12.79 -8.95 13.79
C ILE A 325 14.01 -9.92 13.73
N PRO A 326 14.62 -10.31 14.87
CA PRO A 326 15.92 -10.99 14.87
C PRO A 326 15.89 -12.47 14.45
N ARG A 327 14.72 -13.07 14.17
CA ARG A 327 14.59 -14.53 13.93
C ARG A 327 13.63 -14.92 12.79
N GLY A 328 13.36 -14.00 11.87
CA GLY A 328 12.36 -14.20 10.81
C GLY A 328 10.96 -14.48 11.38
N VAL A 329 10.06 -14.99 10.54
CA VAL A 329 8.67 -15.27 10.94
C VAL A 329 8.49 -16.63 11.62
N HIS A 330 9.44 -17.56 11.47
CA HIS A 330 9.36 -18.93 12.01
C HIS A 330 9.30 -18.98 13.55
N GLY A 331 9.84 -17.98 14.24
CA GLY A 331 9.86 -17.92 15.71
C GLY A 331 8.60 -17.34 16.36
N ILE A 332 7.70 -16.73 15.59
CA ILE A 332 6.55 -15.98 16.12
C ILE A 332 5.37 -16.93 16.30
N LYS A 333 4.95 -17.15 17.56
CA LYS A 333 3.72 -17.90 17.83
C LYS A 333 2.52 -16.97 17.66
N TRP A 334 1.44 -17.47 17.07
CA TRP A 334 0.19 -16.71 16.86
C TRP A 334 -0.35 -16.03 18.12
N ARG A 335 -0.18 -16.67 19.28
CA ARG A 335 -0.60 -16.14 20.59
C ARG A 335 0.22 -14.94 21.07
N ASP A 336 1.45 -14.79 20.57
CA ASP A 336 2.37 -13.74 21.01
C ASP A 336 2.30 -12.51 20.08
N ILE A 337 1.64 -12.61 18.91
CA ILE A 337 1.57 -11.55 17.88
C ILE A 337 1.10 -10.19 18.42
N CYS A 338 0.19 -10.20 19.40
CA CYS A 338 -0.34 -8.96 19.97
C CYS A 338 0.52 -8.35 21.08
N GLU A 339 1.52 -9.09 21.58
CA GLU A 339 2.45 -8.66 22.63
C GLU A 339 3.77 -8.16 22.05
N VAL A 340 4.07 -8.49 20.78
CA VAL A 340 5.27 -8.02 20.10
C VAL A 340 5.04 -6.60 19.56
N LYS A 341 5.67 -5.62 20.21
CA LYS A 341 5.96 -4.32 19.59
C LYS A 341 7.31 -4.43 18.90
N ILE A 342 7.32 -4.19 17.58
CA ILE A 342 8.44 -4.46 16.66
C ILE A 342 9.26 -3.18 16.44
#